data_AF-A0A8S8Z7P2-F1
#
_entry.id   AF-A0A8S8Z7P2-F1
#
_cell.length_a   1.000
_cell.length_b   1.000
_cell.length_c   1.000
_cell.angle_alpha   90.00
_cell.angle_beta   90.00
_cell.angle_gamma   90.00
#
_symmetry.space_group_name_H-M   'P 1'
#
loop_
_entity.id
_entity.type
_entity.pdbx_description
1 polymer ?
#
loop_
_entity_poly.entity_id
_entity_poly.type
_entity_poly.pdbx_seq_one_letter_code
_entity_poly.pdbx_strand_id
1 'polypeptide(L)' 'MYGKTYMGTLRSTFVIDSDGTLRWVRYKVSPKGHVDELLSDLGVV' A
#
# COMPACT_ATOMS: atom_id res chain seq x y z
N MET A 1 1.84 17.33 13.65
CA MET A 1 2.57 18.42 12.94
C MET A 1 1.71 18.84 11.75
N TYR A 2 0.76 19.76 11.97
CA TYR A 2 -0.25 20.09 10.97
C TYR A 2 0.17 21.32 10.14
N GLY A 3 -0.12 21.29 8.83
CA GLY A 3 -0.07 22.47 7.96
C GLY A 3 1.18 22.66 7.09
N LYS A 4 2.15 21.75 7.09
CA LYS A 4 3.32 21.84 6.21
C LYS A 4 3.32 20.70 5.18
N THR A 5 3.20 21.05 3.92
CA THR A 5 3.36 20.13 2.79
C THR A 5 4.85 19.96 2.51
N TYR A 6 5.30 18.72 2.46
CA TYR A 6 6.69 18.38 2.16
C TYR A 6 6.74 17.43 0.96
N MET A 7 7.71 17.65 0.09
CA MET A 7 8.07 16.67 -0.93
C MET A 7 8.94 15.61 -0.30
N GLY A 8 8.61 14.35 -0.51
CA GLY A 8 9.34 13.22 0.05
C GLY A 8 8.73 11.89 -0.38
N THR A 9 9.39 10.81 0.02
CA THR A 9 8.95 9.46 -0.31
C THR A 9 7.72 9.10 0.51
N LEU A 10 6.65 8.69 -0.16
CA LEU A 10 5.44 8.17 0.48
C LEU A 10 5.48 6.65 0.44
N ARG A 11 5.62 5.99 1.61
CA ARG A 11 5.56 4.53 1.67
C ARG A 11 4.19 4.07 1.16
N SER A 12 4.22 3.29 0.09
CA SER A 12 3.05 2.86 -0.65
C SER A 12 3.27 1.42 -1.12
N THR A 13 2.20 0.66 -1.33
CA THR A 13 2.27 -0.73 -1.79
C THR A 13 1.24 -0.92 -2.88
N PHE A 14 1.64 -1.65 -3.92
CA PHE A 14 0.86 -1.89 -5.12
C PHE A 14 0.94 -3.38 -5.45
N VAL A 15 -0.19 -3.95 -5.87
CA VAL A 15 -0.28 -5.31 -6.41
C VAL A 15 -0.64 -5.18 -7.88
N ILE A 16 0.21 -5.75 -8.73
CA ILE A 16 0.08 -5.68 -10.19
C ILE A 16 -0.17 -7.10 -10.67
N ASP A 17 -1.29 -7.31 -11.37
CA ASP A 17 -1.61 -8.59 -12.00
C ASP A 17 -0.78 -8.81 -13.27
N SER A 18 -0.78 -10.04 -13.78
CA SER A 18 0.00 -10.44 -14.95
C SER A 18 -0.35 -9.70 -16.24
N ASP A 19 -1.55 -9.12 -16.31
CA ASP A 19 -2.03 -8.28 -17.41
C ASP A 19 -1.60 -6.80 -17.28
N GLY A 20 -0.92 -6.45 -16.19
CA GLY A 20 -0.51 -5.08 -15.87
C GLY A 20 -1.57 -4.27 -15.11
N THR A 21 -2.69 -4.87 -14.72
CA THR A 21 -3.74 -4.20 -13.95
C THR A 21 -3.31 -4.01 -12.49
N LEU A 22 -3.57 -2.82 -11.93
CA LEU A 22 -3.41 -2.55 -10.49
C LEU A 22 -4.59 -3.17 -9.72
N ARG A 23 -4.41 -4.39 -9.22
CA ARG A 23 -5.40 -5.11 -8.42
C ARG A 23 -5.64 -4.46 -7.06
N TRP A 24 -4.59 -3.92 -6.45
CA TRP A 24 -4.67 -3.35 -5.10
C TRP A 24 -3.63 -2.24 -4.94
N VAL A 25 -4.02 -1.16 -4.27
CA VAL A 25 -3.18 0.02 -4.07
C VAL A 25 -3.43 0.63 -2.71
N ARG A 26 -2.35 0.86 -1.93
CA ARG A 26 -2.40 1.72 -0.74
C ARG A 26 -1.24 2.69 -0.66
N TYR A 27 -1.55 3.83 -0.07
CA TYR A 27 -0.63 4.92 0.22
C TYR A 27 -0.54 5.14 1.72
N LYS A 28 0.53 5.80 2.18
CA LYS A 28 0.76 6.11 3.61
C LYS A 28 0.73 4.87 4.50
N VAL A 29 1.29 3.76 4.02
CA VAL A 29 1.22 2.49 4.74
C VAL A 29 2.15 2.47 5.96
N SER A 30 1.65 1.92 7.05
CA SER A 30 2.45 1.63 8.24
C SER A 30 3.08 0.25 8.08
N PRO A 31 4.34 0.00 8.49
CA PRO A 31 4.95 -1.32 8.35
C PRO A 31 4.26 -2.40 9.21
N LYS A 32 3.73 -2.00 10.37
CA LYS A 32 3.23 -2.95 11.37
C LYS A 32 1.90 -3.54 10.91
N GLY A 33 1.85 -4.85 10.69
CA GLY A 33 0.64 -5.60 10.31
C GLY A 33 0.21 -5.43 8.85
N HIS A 34 0.94 -4.65 8.05
CA HIS A 34 0.55 -4.35 6.66
C HIS A 34 0.63 -5.57 5.74
N VAL A 35 1.55 -6.49 6.00
CA VAL A 35 1.64 -7.73 5.20
C VAL A 35 0.43 -8.62 5.46
N ASP A 36 0.02 -8.76 6.72
CA ASP A 36 -1.15 -9.57 7.08
C ASP A 36 -2.45 -8.98 6.50
N GLU A 37 -2.60 -7.65 6.58
CA GLU A 37 -3.72 -6.92 5.95
C GLU A 37 -3.73 -7.11 4.43
N LEU A 38 -2.57 -6.98 3.78
CA LEU A 38 -2.43 -7.18 2.34
C LEU A 38 -2.83 -8.60 1.92
N LEU A 39 -2.35 -9.62 2.65
CA LEU A 39 -2.65 -11.01 2.33
C LEU A 39 -4.13 -11.34 2.53
N SER A 40 -4.76 -10.79 3.57
CA SER A 40 -6.20 -10.90 3.82
C SER A 40 -7.02 -10.21 2.73
N ASP A 41 -6.65 -8.99 2.33
CA ASP A 41 -7.35 -8.23 1.29
C ASP A 41 -7.28 -8.93 -0.09
N LEU A 42 -6.18 -9.64 -0.35
CA LEU A 42 -6.00 -10.41 -1.58
C LEU A 42 -6.64 -11.80 -1.52
N GLY A 43 -7.16 -12.24 -0.38
CA GLY A 43 -7.78 -13.56 -0.20
C GLY A 43 -6.80 -14.72 -0.36
N VAL A 44 -5.52 -14.51 0.02
CA VAL A 44 -4.44 -15.51 -0.11
C VAL A 44 -4.28 -16.32 1.19
N VAL A 45 -5.12 -16.05 2.21
CA VAL A 45 -5.10 -16.67 3.55
C VAL A 45 -6.53 -17.05 3.94
#